data_AF-A0A522IFT8-F1
#
_entry.id   AF-A0A522IFT8-F1
#
_cell.length_a   1.000
_cell.length_b   1.000
_cell.length_c   1.000
_cell.angle_alpha   90.00
_cell.angle_beta   90.00
_cell.angle_gamma   90.00
#
_symmetry.space_group_name_H-M   'P 1'
#
loop_
_entity.id
_entity.type
_entity.pdbx_description
1 polymer ?
#
loop_
_entity_poly.entity_id
_entity_poly.type
_entity_poly.pdbx_seq_one_letter_code
_entity_poly.pdbx_strand_id
1 'polypeptide(L)'
;FRLARAPSKITLLEVVDAIEGPEAAFRCTEIRRTGDGASPASECKRPCAVAAAMRQAEVAWRNELSKQTIATVMASAPQAAADRAVQWFEITRSATPTSAAVS
;
A
#
# COMPACT_ATOMS: atom_id res chain seq x y z
N PHE A 1 9.08 -14.04 12.99
CA PHE A 1 8.19 -12.94 13.43
C PHE A 1 6.80 -13.51 13.69
N ARG A 2 5.94 -12.77 14.38
CA ARG A 2 4.51 -13.12 14.59
C ARG A 2 3.67 -11.84 14.49
N LEU A 3 2.38 -11.97 14.19
CA LEU A 3 1.48 -10.81 14.20
C LEU A 3 1.32 -10.28 15.64
N ALA A 4 1.37 -8.96 15.78
CA ALA A 4 1.20 -8.29 17.08
C ALA A 4 -0.28 -8.22 17.53
N ARG A 5 -1.22 -8.40 16.60
CA ARG A 5 -2.67 -8.41 16.82
C ARG A 5 -3.30 -9.54 16.02
N ALA A 6 -4.55 -9.89 16.34
CA ALA A 6 -5.30 -10.87 15.57
C ALA A 6 -5.45 -10.42 14.10
N PRO A 7 -5.42 -11.35 13.11
CA PRO A 7 -5.58 -11.01 11.68
C PRO A 7 -6.86 -10.24 11.35
N SER A 8 -7.93 -10.43 12.13
CA SER A 8 -9.20 -9.73 11.99
C SER A 8 -9.18 -8.27 12.47
N LYS A 9 -8.07 -7.83 13.08
CA LYS A 9 -7.84 -6.46 13.56
C LYS A 9 -6.79 -5.71 12.74
N ILE A 10 -6.32 -6.30 11.64
CA ILE A 10 -5.30 -5.71 10.77
C ILE A 10 -5.95 -5.55 9.39
N THR A 11 -6.14 -4.30 8.98
CA THR A 11 -6.69 -3.95 7.67
C THR A 11 -5.60 -3.96 6.60
N LEU A 12 -5.98 -4.12 5.33
CA LEU A 12 -5.04 -3.95 4.22
C LEU A 12 -4.50 -2.52 4.14
N LEU A 13 -5.31 -1.53 4.54
CA LEU A 13 -4.86 -0.14 4.61
C LEU A 13 -3.70 0.03 5.60
N GLU A 14 -3.79 -0.56 6.80
CA GLU A 14 -2.71 -0.51 7.79
C GLU A 14 -1.42 -1.18 7.28
N VAL A 15 -1.54 -2.25 6.49
CA VAL A 15 -0.36 -2.90 5.89
C VAL A 15 0.28 -2.01 4.85
N VAL A 16 -0.51 -1.40 3.96
CA VAL A 16 0.01 -0.51 2.92
C VAL A 16 0.63 0.74 3.52
N ASP A 17 -0.04 1.40 4.47
CA ASP A 17 0.48 2.58 5.16
C ASP A 17 1.79 2.26 5.92
N ALA A 18 1.95 1.03 6.44
CA ALA A 18 3.17 0.62 7.14
C ALA A 18 4.37 0.37 6.20
N ILE A 19 4.11 -0.01 4.93
CA ILE A 19 5.15 -0.30 3.94
C ILE A 19 5.51 0.97 3.15
N GLU A 20 4.50 1.66 2.61
CA GLU A 20 4.66 2.77 1.68
C GLU A 20 4.62 4.15 2.37
N GLY A 21 4.12 4.20 3.60
CA GLY A 21 3.82 5.45 4.31
C GLY A 21 2.40 5.96 4.03
N PRO A 22 1.89 6.89 4.87
CA PRO A 22 0.50 7.38 4.80
C PRO A 22 0.32 8.56 3.83
N GLU A 23 1.34 8.89 3.03
CA GLU A 23 1.30 10.07 2.15
C GLU A 23 0.34 9.88 0.98
N ALA A 24 -0.17 11.00 0.46
CA ALA A 24 -1.05 10.99 -0.71
C ALA A 24 -0.32 10.44 -1.93
N ALA A 25 -0.99 9.57 -2.69
CA ALA A 25 -0.42 8.96 -3.88
C ALA A 25 -0.14 9.99 -4.99
N PHE A 26 -0.85 11.13 -4.95
CA PHE A 26 -0.68 12.23 -5.89
C PHE A 26 -0.43 13.55 -5.16
N ARG A 27 0.67 14.22 -5.50
CA ARG A 27 1.01 15.56 -5.01
C ARG A 27 0.90 16.56 -6.16
N CYS A 28 -0.05 17.49 -6.05
CA CYS A 28 -0.17 18.58 -7.01
C CYS A 28 0.99 19.57 -6.81
N THR A 29 1.73 19.84 -7.89
CA THR A 29 2.82 20.84 -7.91
C THR A 29 2.39 22.17 -8.57
N GLU A 30 1.08 22.37 -8.74
CA GLU A 30 0.48 23.57 -9.34
C GLU A 30 1.01 23.92 -10.75
N ILE A 31 1.27 22.90 -11.59
CA ILE A 31 1.75 23.08 -12.98
C ILE A 31 0.89 24.02 -13.84
N ARG A 32 -0.40 24.19 -13.50
CA ARG A 32 -1.30 25.15 -14.15
C ARG A 32 -0.87 26.61 -13.99
N ARG A 33 0.06 26.90 -13.08
CA ARG A 33 0.61 28.25 -12.83
C ARG A 33 1.96 28.48 -13.50
N THR A 34 2.39 27.56 -14.36
CA THR A 34 3.74 27.56 -14.94
C THR A 34 3.69 27.73 -16.46
N GLY A 35 4.64 28.48 -17.01
CA GLY A 35 4.82 28.66 -18.47
C GLY A 35 3.92 29.72 -19.09
N ASP A 36 4.03 29.88 -20.41
CA ASP A 36 3.36 30.95 -21.18
C ASP A 36 1.81 30.84 -21.17
N GLY A 37 1.28 29.66 -20.82
CA GLY A 37 -0.15 29.40 -20.65
C GLY A 37 -0.62 29.36 -19.19
N ALA A 38 0.15 29.91 -18.25
CA ALA A 38 -0.18 29.87 -16.83
C ALA A 38 -1.54 30.52 -16.52
N SER A 39 -2.39 29.80 -15.78
CA SER A 39 -3.63 30.35 -15.24
C SER A 39 -3.35 31.49 -14.27
N PRO A 40 -4.07 32.62 -14.36
CA PRO A 40 -3.92 33.71 -13.42
C PRO A 40 -4.34 33.29 -12.00
N ALA A 41 -3.81 33.99 -10.99
CA ALA A 41 -4.09 33.68 -9.59
C ALA A 41 -5.58 33.76 -9.24
N SER A 42 -6.35 34.60 -9.94
CA SER A 42 -7.79 34.74 -9.80
C SER A 42 -8.56 33.44 -10.13
N GLU A 43 -8.06 32.63 -11.05
CA GLU A 43 -8.62 31.32 -11.44
C GLU A 43 -8.13 30.19 -10.53
N CYS A 44 -7.08 30.44 -9.74
CA CYS A 44 -6.46 29.47 -8.85
C CYS A 44 -6.99 29.48 -7.41
N LYS A 45 -8.19 30.04 -7.20
CA LYS A 45 -8.83 30.14 -5.87
C LYS A 45 -9.38 28.82 -5.33
N ARG A 46 -9.65 27.86 -6.22
CA ARG A 46 -10.09 26.50 -5.85
C ARG A 46 -8.95 25.49 -6.07
N PRO A 47 -8.99 24.34 -5.39
CA PRO A 47 -8.06 23.24 -5.68
C PRO A 47 -8.02 22.92 -7.17
N CYS A 48 -6.83 22.59 -7.68
CA CYS A 48 -6.66 22.10 -9.05
C CYS A 48 -7.65 20.95 -9.31
N ALA A 49 -8.36 20.98 -10.46
CA ALA A 49 -9.35 19.97 -10.80
C ALA A 49 -8.75 18.55 -10.83
N VAL A 50 -7.53 18.40 -11.35
CA VAL A 50 -6.78 17.13 -11.34
C VAL A 50 -6.50 16.69 -9.91
N ALA A 51 -6.03 17.59 -9.04
CA ALA A 51 -5.78 17.28 -7.63
C ALA A 51 -7.04 16.82 -6.90
N ALA A 52 -8.18 17.47 -7.17
CA ALA A 52 -9.46 17.08 -6.60
C ALA A 52 -9.90 15.68 -7.08
N ALA A 53 -9.80 15.39 -8.38
CA ALA A 53 -10.12 14.08 -8.93
C ALA A 53 -9.22 12.98 -8.37
N MET A 54 -7.91 13.22 -8.30
CA MET A 54 -6.94 12.28 -7.72
C MET A 54 -7.23 12.02 -6.23
N ARG A 55 -7.58 13.06 -5.46
CA ARG A 55 -7.96 12.89 -4.06
C ARG A 55 -9.22 12.05 -3.90
N GLN A 56 -10.22 12.23 -4.75
CA GLN A 56 -11.43 11.40 -4.72
C GLN A 56 -11.13 9.93 -5.00
N ALA A 57 -10.29 9.65 -6.00
CA ALA A 57 -9.86 8.29 -6.30
C ALA A 57 -9.09 7.65 -5.14
N GLU A 58 -8.16 8.39 -4.52
CA GLU A 58 -7.39 7.91 -3.38
C GLU A 58 -8.31 7.60 -2.18
N VAL A 59 -9.28 8.47 -1.88
CA VAL A 59 -10.25 8.21 -0.80
C VAL A 59 -11.05 6.94 -1.08
N ALA A 60 -11.51 6.72 -2.31
CA ALA A 60 -12.24 5.51 -2.66
C ALA A 60 -11.38 4.24 -2.47
N TRP A 61 -10.13 4.28 -2.92
CA TRP A 61 -9.18 3.18 -2.77
C TRP A 61 -8.85 2.90 -1.29
N ARG A 62 -8.51 3.93 -0.50
CA ARG A 62 -8.23 3.79 0.94
C ARG A 62 -9.44 3.24 1.70
N ASN A 63 -10.63 3.72 1.37
CA ASN A 63 -11.87 3.23 1.97
C ASN A 63 -12.07 1.74 1.67
N GLU A 64 -11.79 1.27 0.46
CA GLU A 64 -11.93 -0.14 0.13
C GLU A 64 -10.91 -1.01 0.88
N LEU A 65 -9.65 -0.58 0.93
CA LEU A 65 -8.62 -1.29 1.71
C LEU A 65 -8.91 -1.33 3.21
N SER A 66 -9.58 -0.31 3.75
CA SER A 66 -9.94 -0.27 5.17
C SER A 66 -11.01 -1.31 5.55
N LYS A 67 -11.80 -1.80 4.59
CA LYS A 67 -12.84 -2.82 4.82
C LYS A 67 -12.29 -4.23 4.81
N GLN A 68 -11.13 -4.44 4.19
CA GLN A 68 -10.51 -5.76 4.06
C GLN A 68 -9.53 -5.99 5.19
N THR A 69 -9.67 -7.13 5.88
CA THR A 69 -8.72 -7.55 6.93
C THR A 69 -7.83 -8.69 6.43
N ILE A 70 -6.70 -8.93 7.10
CA ILE A 70 -5.87 -10.11 6.82
C ILE A 70 -6.67 -11.40 6.99
N ALA A 71 -7.57 -11.46 7.98
CA ALA A 71 -8.47 -12.61 8.13
C ALA A 71 -9.37 -12.83 6.91
N THR A 72 -9.90 -11.76 6.32
CA THR A 72 -10.73 -11.85 5.10
C THR A 72 -9.92 -12.40 3.93
N VAL A 73 -8.70 -11.89 3.73
CA VAL A 73 -7.82 -12.38 2.65
C VAL A 73 -7.44 -13.84 2.86
N MET A 74 -7.14 -14.24 4.10
CA MET A 74 -6.85 -15.64 4.44
C MET A 74 -8.04 -16.55 4.10
N ALA A 75 -9.27 -16.11 4.39
CA ALA A 75 -10.48 -16.89 4.08
C ALA A 75 -10.76 -16.99 2.57
N SER A 76 -10.35 -16.00 1.78
CA SER A 76 -10.48 -16.03 0.31
C SER A 76 -9.38 -16.81 -0.39
N ALA A 77 -8.25 -17.06 0.28
CA ALA A 77 -7.15 -17.83 -0.28
C ALA A 77 -7.42 -19.35 -0.17
N PRO A 78 -7.02 -20.17 -1.17
CA PRO A 78 -7.08 -21.62 -1.04
C PRO A 78 -6.19 -22.10 0.11
N GLN A 79 -6.68 -23.05 0.92
CA GLN A 79 -5.91 -23.63 2.03
C GLN A 79 -4.54 -24.15 1.59
N ALA A 80 -4.46 -24.76 0.40
CA ALA A 80 -3.21 -25.26 -0.17
C ALA A 80 -2.14 -24.15 -0.37
N ALA A 81 -2.54 -22.88 -0.47
CA ALA A 81 -1.58 -21.77 -0.51
C ALA A 81 -0.89 -21.56 0.84
N ALA A 82 -1.63 -21.66 1.95
CA ALA A 82 -1.07 -21.59 3.29
C ALA A 82 -0.13 -22.78 3.56
N ASP A 83 -0.55 -23.99 3.20
CA ASP A 83 0.24 -25.21 3.41
C ASP A 83 1.59 -25.13 2.67
N ARG A 84 1.57 -24.71 1.40
CA ARG A 84 2.80 -24.49 0.61
C ARG A 84 3.69 -23.41 1.23
N ALA A 85 3.12 -22.32 1.74
CA ALA A 85 3.89 -21.27 2.39
C ALA A 85 4.58 -21.79 3.66
N VAL A 86 3.87 -22.53 4.51
CA VAL A 86 4.43 -23.14 5.73
C VAL A 86 5.57 -24.09 5.37
N GLN A 87 5.36 -25.01 4.43
CA GLN A 87 6.39 -25.95 3.97
C GLN A 87 7.63 -25.22 3.45
N TRP A 88 7.45 -24.18 2.63
CA TRP A 88 8.55 -23.38 2.13
C TRP A 88 9.33 -22.67 3.25
N PHE A 89 8.63 -22.10 4.25
CA PHE A 89 9.27 -21.48 5.40
C PHE A 89 10.07 -22.48 6.24
N GLU A 90 9.56 -23.70 6.42
CA GLU A 90 10.26 -24.78 7.11
C GLU A 90 11.52 -25.19 6.34
N ILE A 91 11.40 -25.43 5.03
CA ILE A 91 12.54 -25.78 4.16
C ILE A 91 13.61 -24.67 4.21
N THR A 92 13.19 -23.41 4.05
CA THR A 92 14.11 -22.26 4.00
C THR A 92 14.77 -21.99 5.35
N ARG A 93 14.09 -22.24 6.48
CA ARG A 93 14.72 -22.18 7.81
C ARG A 93 15.66 -23.36 8.09
N SER A 94 15.40 -24.52 7.49
CA SER A 94 16.19 -25.75 7.68
C SER A 94 17.45 -25.74 6.83
N ALA A 95 17.45 -25.00 5.73
CA ALA A 95 18.65 -24.72 4.95
C ALA A 95 19.54 -23.75 5.72
N THR A 96 20.49 -24.28 6.50
CA THR A 96 21.62 -23.51 7.03
C THR A 96 22.26 -22.72 5.89
N PRO A 97 22.55 -21.40 6.03
CA PRO A 97 23.29 -20.70 5.00
C PRO A 97 24.69 -21.31 4.94
N THR A 98 24.99 -22.04 3.87
CA THR A 98 26.36 -22.41 3.54
C THR A 98 27.12 -21.11 3.35
N SER A 99 27.87 -20.69 4.37
CA SER A 99 28.84 -19.62 4.30
C SER A 99 29.88 -20.00 3.24
N ALA A 100 29.67 -19.53 2.01
CA ALA A 100 30.73 -19.48 1.03
C ALA A 100 31.70 -18.38 1.48
N ALA A 101 32.79 -18.80 2.10
CA ALA A 101 33.96 -17.97 2.30
C ALA A 101 34.41 -17.45 0.93
N VAL A 102 34.38 -16.13 0.76
CA VAL A 102 35.05 -15.46 -0.34
C VAL A 102 36.49 -15.27 0.11
N SER A 103 37.39 -16.05 -0.49
CA SER A 103 38.85 -15.84 -0.46
C SER A 103 39.26 -14.76 -1.45
#